data_AF-A0A6J2WIZ1-F1
#
_entry.id   AF-A0A6J2WIZ1-F1
#
_cell.length_a   1.000
_cell.length_b   1.000
_cell.length_c   1.000
_cell.angle_alpha   90.00
_cell.angle_beta   90.00
_cell.angle_gamma   90.00
#
_symmetry.space_group_name_H-M   'P 1'
#
loop_
_entity.id
_entity.type
_entity.pdbx_description
1 polymer ?
#
loop_
_entity_poly.entity_id
_entity_poly.type
_entity_poly.pdbx_seq_one_letter_code
_entity_poly.pdbx_strand_id
1 'polypeptide(L)'
;MTAPQSRASPKKGDLTAAEKEMLQVVVSGNIQEALKLLSGGDVRVNCLDECGMTPLMHAAYKGKADMCQLLLQHGADVNCNEHEYGYTALMFAGLSGNSEITRMMLDAGAETDLVNSVGRTAAQMAAFVGQHDCVTVINNFFSRSRLEYYTRPQGLEREPKLPPKLAGPLHKIIMTTNLNPVKMVMLVKENPLLVDVAALEKCYRVMDLLCEQCVKQQDMNEVLAMKMHYISCVLQKCLAFLQERDDKLDALLKSLLKGRDGDGFPQYQEKFIRDCIRKFPYCEATLLQQLVRSIAPVEIGNDPTAFSVLTQALTGQMALMDAEFCATCGERGADKRCSLCKMVIYCGSACQRLHWFTHKRICKALQEQRVCRERDTPRLREVPDNGANQSIFISTFK
;
A
#
# COMPACT_ATOMS: atom_id res chain seq x y z
N MET A 1 -33.30 -12.56 -38.42
CA MET A 1 -32.00 -12.73 -37.73
C MET A 1 -31.08 -11.63 -38.23
N THR A 2 -31.15 -10.46 -37.63
CA THR A 2 -30.28 -9.32 -37.95
C THR A 2 -28.98 -9.48 -37.16
N ALA A 3 -27.85 -9.51 -37.87
CA ALA A 3 -26.52 -9.55 -37.29
C ALA A 3 -26.31 -8.39 -36.29
N PRO A 4 -25.55 -8.57 -35.20
CA PRO A 4 -25.15 -7.45 -34.37
C PRO A 4 -24.30 -6.51 -35.23
N GLN A 5 -24.80 -5.30 -35.45
CA GLN A 5 -24.03 -4.25 -36.10
C GLN A 5 -22.75 -4.05 -35.29
N SER A 6 -21.59 -4.28 -35.90
CA SER A 6 -20.30 -3.89 -35.34
C SER A 6 -20.30 -2.37 -35.20
N ARG A 7 -20.65 -1.87 -34.01
CA ARG A 7 -20.60 -0.43 -33.71
C ARG A 7 -19.18 0.05 -34.00
N ALA A 8 -19.06 1.09 -34.83
CA ALA A 8 -17.79 1.72 -35.13
C ALA A 8 -17.06 2.11 -33.85
N SER A 9 -15.72 2.06 -33.87
CA SER A 9 -14.86 2.54 -32.79
C SER A 9 -15.29 3.94 -32.35
N PRO A 10 -15.41 4.20 -31.03
CA PRO A 10 -15.87 5.49 -30.54
C PRO A 10 -14.94 6.60 -31.04
N LYS A 11 -15.54 7.68 -31.57
CA LYS A 11 -14.82 8.89 -31.99
C LYS A 11 -15.05 9.97 -30.95
N LYS A 12 -14.06 10.84 -30.74
CA LYS A 12 -14.17 11.99 -29.83
C LYS A 12 -15.37 12.86 -30.19
N GLY A 13 -16.18 13.21 -29.20
CA GLY A 13 -17.38 14.05 -29.37
C GLY A 13 -18.57 13.38 -30.09
N ASP A 14 -18.40 12.16 -30.62
CA ASP A 14 -19.47 11.41 -31.29
C ASP A 14 -20.36 10.70 -30.26
N LEU A 15 -21.05 11.50 -29.43
CA LEU A 15 -21.92 11.03 -28.35
C LEU A 15 -23.39 11.10 -28.75
N THR A 16 -24.09 9.98 -28.59
CA THR A 16 -25.55 9.93 -28.61
C THR A 16 -26.15 10.66 -27.41
N ALA A 17 -27.45 10.98 -27.44
CA ALA A 17 -28.14 11.60 -26.30
C ALA A 17 -28.04 10.75 -25.02
N ALA A 18 -28.20 9.42 -25.16
CA ALA A 18 -28.08 8.47 -24.05
C ALA A 18 -26.65 8.41 -23.46
N GLU A 19 -25.61 8.56 -24.30
CA GLU A 19 -24.23 8.61 -23.83
C GLU A 19 -23.91 9.92 -23.10
N LYS A 20 -24.46 11.05 -23.57
CA LYS A 20 -24.37 12.34 -22.86
C LYS A 20 -25.04 12.26 -21.48
N GLU A 21 -26.22 11.65 -21.42
CA GLU A 21 -26.93 11.38 -20.17
C GLU A 21 -26.10 10.47 -19.25
N MET A 22 -25.54 9.39 -19.78
CA MET A 22 -24.69 8.49 -19.00
C MET A 22 -23.47 9.21 -18.40
N LEU A 23 -22.81 10.09 -19.15
CA LEU A 23 -21.70 10.89 -18.61
C LEU A 23 -22.14 11.80 -17.44
N GLN A 24 -23.32 12.42 -17.54
CA GLN A 24 -23.88 13.22 -16.44
C GLN A 24 -24.18 12.37 -15.21
N VAL A 25 -24.75 11.18 -15.41
CA VAL A 25 -25.08 10.21 -14.36
C VAL A 25 -23.81 9.68 -13.67
N VAL A 26 -22.74 9.46 -14.43
CA VAL A 26 -21.43 9.07 -13.89
C VAL A 26 -20.86 10.16 -12.99
N VAL A 27 -20.94 11.42 -13.40
CA VAL A 27 -20.46 12.56 -12.61
C VAL A 27 -21.29 12.75 -11.33
N SER A 28 -22.62 12.58 -11.40
CA SER A 28 -23.49 12.66 -10.21
C SER A 28 -23.30 11.47 -9.27
N GLY A 29 -22.89 10.32 -9.80
CA GLY A 29 -22.66 9.08 -9.03
C GLY A 29 -23.93 8.26 -8.82
N ASN A 30 -24.97 8.44 -9.63
CA ASN A 30 -26.21 7.65 -9.53
C ASN A 30 -26.03 6.25 -10.15
N ILE A 31 -25.61 5.29 -9.33
CA ILE A 31 -25.34 3.90 -9.73
C ILE A 31 -26.55 3.21 -10.36
N GLN A 32 -27.76 3.44 -9.83
CA GLN A 32 -28.97 2.76 -10.30
C GLN A 32 -29.36 3.21 -11.70
N GLU A 33 -29.19 4.48 -11.99
CA GLU A 33 -29.46 5.05 -13.30
C GLU A 33 -28.39 4.65 -14.32
N ALA A 34 -27.11 4.65 -13.92
CA ALA A 34 -26.03 4.14 -14.76
C ALA A 34 -26.26 2.67 -15.15
N LEU A 35 -26.67 1.82 -14.20
CA LEU A 35 -27.03 0.43 -14.44
C LEU A 35 -28.16 0.27 -15.46
N LYS A 36 -29.22 1.09 -15.36
CA LYS A 36 -30.34 1.08 -16.31
C LYS A 36 -29.87 1.44 -17.72
N LEU A 37 -29.07 2.50 -17.85
CA LEU A 37 -28.54 2.97 -19.14
C LEU A 37 -27.62 1.92 -19.78
N LEU A 38 -26.72 1.30 -19.00
CA LEU A 38 -25.81 0.26 -19.49
C LEU A 38 -26.55 -1.03 -19.90
N SER A 39 -27.62 -1.38 -19.19
CA SER A 39 -28.44 -2.56 -19.49
C SER A 39 -29.33 -2.37 -20.73
N GLY A 40 -29.65 -1.12 -21.08
CA GLY A 40 -30.48 -0.80 -22.25
C GLY A 40 -29.80 -1.05 -23.59
N GLY A 41 -28.49 -1.31 -23.63
CA GLY A 41 -27.74 -1.65 -24.85
C GLY A 41 -27.44 -0.47 -25.79
N ASP A 42 -28.02 0.70 -25.56
CA ASP A 42 -27.85 1.89 -26.41
C ASP A 42 -26.62 2.74 -26.07
N VAL A 43 -25.92 2.42 -24.98
CA VAL A 43 -24.76 3.18 -24.50
C VAL A 43 -23.47 2.39 -24.73
N ARG A 44 -22.46 3.02 -25.35
CA ARG A 44 -21.10 2.47 -25.37
C ARG A 44 -20.41 2.83 -24.06
N VAL A 45 -19.99 1.82 -23.30
CA VAL A 45 -19.25 2.00 -22.02
C VAL A 45 -17.93 2.79 -22.21
N ASN A 46 -17.35 2.72 -23.41
CA ASN A 46 -16.12 3.41 -23.80
C ASN A 46 -16.39 4.62 -24.72
N CYS A 47 -17.56 5.25 -24.62
CA CYS A 47 -17.81 6.49 -25.36
C CYS A 47 -16.83 7.60 -24.94
N LEU A 48 -16.55 8.53 -25.84
CA LEU A 48 -15.56 9.59 -25.65
C LEU A 48 -16.24 10.95 -25.71
N ASP A 49 -16.02 11.79 -24.70
CA ASP A 49 -16.42 13.19 -24.77
C ASP A 49 -15.53 14.01 -25.73
N GLU A 50 -15.78 15.32 -25.80
CA GLU A 50 -15.03 16.25 -26.66
C GLU A 50 -13.53 16.30 -26.32
N CYS A 51 -13.18 16.04 -25.04
CA CYS A 51 -11.80 15.98 -24.56
C CYS A 51 -11.20 14.57 -24.71
N GLY A 52 -11.97 13.59 -25.21
CA GLY A 52 -11.54 12.20 -25.29
C GLY A 52 -11.57 11.46 -23.94
N MET A 53 -12.29 11.96 -22.93
CA MET A 53 -12.44 11.22 -21.67
C MET A 53 -13.53 10.15 -21.77
N THR A 54 -13.24 9.00 -21.18
CA THR A 54 -14.22 7.92 -20.99
C THR A 54 -15.05 8.13 -19.72
N PRO A 55 -16.21 7.47 -19.60
CA PRO A 55 -16.96 7.39 -18.34
C PRO A 55 -16.10 6.94 -17.16
N LEU A 56 -15.20 5.97 -17.39
CA LEU A 56 -14.32 5.46 -16.35
C LEU A 56 -13.34 6.52 -15.86
N MET A 57 -12.80 7.35 -16.75
CA MET A 57 -11.94 8.48 -16.40
C MET A 57 -12.69 9.52 -15.57
N HIS A 58 -13.93 9.87 -15.97
CA HIS A 58 -14.80 10.77 -15.19
C HIS A 58 -15.05 10.23 -13.78
N ALA A 59 -15.43 8.95 -13.66
CA ALA A 59 -15.66 8.30 -12.37
C ALA A 59 -14.41 8.30 -11.48
N ALA A 60 -13.25 7.96 -12.07
CA ALA A 60 -11.98 7.92 -11.36
C ALA A 60 -11.55 9.30 -10.85
N TYR A 61 -11.63 10.33 -11.70
CA TYR A 61 -11.30 11.70 -11.33
C TYR A 61 -12.22 12.24 -10.24
N LYS A 62 -13.51 11.90 -10.27
CA LYS A 62 -14.51 12.30 -9.26
C LYS A 62 -14.49 11.44 -7.99
N GLY A 63 -13.59 10.46 -7.89
CA GLY A 63 -13.47 9.62 -6.70
C GLY A 63 -14.66 8.68 -6.47
N LYS A 64 -15.41 8.29 -7.52
CA LYS A 64 -16.63 7.49 -7.43
C LYS A 64 -16.33 5.98 -7.54
N ALA A 65 -15.90 5.38 -6.43
CA ALA A 65 -15.45 3.99 -6.40
C ALA A 65 -16.48 2.98 -6.95
N ASP A 66 -17.72 3.03 -6.48
CA ASP A 66 -18.79 2.13 -6.94
C ASP A 66 -19.07 2.29 -8.44
N MET A 67 -18.94 3.51 -8.97
CA MET A 67 -19.15 3.78 -10.39
C MET A 67 -18.00 3.23 -11.23
N CYS A 68 -16.76 3.38 -10.77
CA CYS A 68 -15.60 2.74 -11.38
C CYS A 68 -15.77 1.22 -11.44
N GLN A 69 -16.21 0.61 -10.32
CA GLN A 69 -16.44 -0.83 -10.26
C GLN A 69 -17.51 -1.27 -11.27
N LEU A 70 -18.63 -0.56 -11.33
CA LEU A 70 -19.70 -0.83 -12.28
C LEU A 70 -19.21 -0.77 -13.73
N LEU A 71 -18.52 0.31 -14.10
CA LEU A 71 -18.04 0.52 -15.47
C LEU A 71 -17.03 -0.56 -15.88
N LEU A 72 -16.11 -0.94 -14.98
CA LEU A 72 -15.16 -2.03 -15.21
C LEU A 72 -15.86 -3.38 -15.42
N GLN A 73 -16.90 -3.69 -14.64
CA GLN A 73 -17.70 -4.91 -14.82
C GLN A 73 -18.41 -4.96 -16.18
N HIS A 74 -18.73 -3.80 -16.76
CA HIS A 74 -19.32 -3.67 -18.09
C HIS A 74 -18.29 -3.55 -19.22
N GLY A 75 -17.01 -3.82 -18.97
CA GLY A 75 -15.96 -3.86 -19.99
C GLY A 75 -15.38 -2.50 -20.36
N ALA A 76 -15.38 -1.54 -19.42
CA ALA A 76 -14.66 -0.29 -19.61
C ALA A 76 -13.16 -0.56 -19.84
N ASP A 77 -12.59 0.09 -20.85
CA ASP A 77 -11.16 0.03 -21.14
C ASP A 77 -10.39 0.91 -20.16
N VAL A 78 -9.63 0.26 -19.28
CA VAL A 78 -8.83 0.91 -18.24
C VAL A 78 -7.59 1.64 -18.80
N ASN A 79 -7.12 1.22 -19.97
CA ASN A 79 -5.90 1.73 -20.61
C ASN A 79 -6.20 2.69 -21.78
N CYS A 80 -7.46 3.05 -21.98
CA CYS A 80 -7.82 4.10 -22.93
C CYS A 80 -6.98 5.36 -22.66
N ASN A 81 -6.37 5.90 -23.72
CA ASN A 81 -5.48 7.06 -23.67
C ASN A 81 -5.90 8.16 -24.67
N GLU A 82 -7.15 8.11 -25.13
CA GLU A 82 -7.71 9.05 -26.10
C GLU A 82 -7.91 10.47 -25.53
N HIS A 83 -7.74 10.68 -24.23
CA HIS A 83 -7.79 12.02 -23.64
C HIS A 83 -6.83 12.98 -24.36
N GLU A 84 -7.19 14.26 -24.49
CA GLU A 84 -6.40 15.28 -25.21
C GLU A 84 -4.94 15.39 -24.74
N TYR A 85 -4.68 15.07 -23.47
CA TYR A 85 -3.33 15.03 -22.88
C TYR A 85 -2.78 13.61 -22.66
N GLY A 86 -3.45 12.57 -23.18
CA GLY A 86 -3.03 11.18 -23.04
C GLY A 86 -3.18 10.63 -21.61
N TYR A 87 -4.18 11.11 -20.85
CA TYR A 87 -4.40 10.63 -19.49
C TYR A 87 -5.21 9.33 -19.50
N THR A 88 -4.78 8.36 -18.69
CA THR A 88 -5.49 7.10 -18.49
C THR A 88 -6.36 7.13 -17.23
N ALA A 89 -7.22 6.13 -17.04
CA ALA A 89 -8.02 6.01 -15.83
C ALA A 89 -7.16 5.92 -14.55
N LEU A 90 -6.00 5.24 -14.62
CA LEU A 90 -5.06 5.15 -13.49
C LEU A 90 -4.43 6.51 -13.14
N MET A 91 -4.14 7.35 -14.13
CA MET A 91 -3.63 8.71 -13.86
C MET A 91 -4.68 9.57 -13.14
N PHE A 92 -5.94 9.50 -13.57
CA PHE A 92 -7.04 10.20 -12.88
C PHE A 92 -7.30 9.64 -11.48
N ALA A 93 -7.19 8.32 -11.28
CA ALA A 93 -7.26 7.70 -9.96
C ALA A 93 -6.17 8.25 -9.03
N GLY A 94 -4.92 8.34 -9.52
CA GLY A 94 -3.81 8.92 -8.77
C GLY A 94 -4.01 10.40 -8.43
N LEU A 95 -4.59 11.19 -9.34
CA LEU A 95 -4.94 12.59 -9.10
C LEU A 95 -6.06 12.78 -8.08
N SER A 96 -7.04 11.86 -8.05
CA SER A 96 -8.16 11.92 -7.10
C SER A 96 -7.73 11.68 -5.64
N GLY A 97 -6.57 11.07 -5.42
CA GLY A 97 -6.10 10.64 -4.11
C GLY A 97 -6.80 9.38 -3.56
N ASN A 98 -7.72 8.79 -4.31
CA ASN A 98 -8.44 7.60 -3.89
C ASN A 98 -7.62 6.32 -4.18
N SER A 99 -6.97 5.79 -3.13
CA SER A 99 -6.15 4.59 -3.21
C SER A 99 -6.95 3.31 -3.52
N GLU A 100 -8.24 3.27 -3.19
CA GLU A 100 -9.13 2.17 -3.55
C GLU A 100 -9.41 2.14 -5.05
N ILE A 101 -9.73 3.30 -5.65
CA ILE A 101 -9.90 3.41 -7.10
C ILE A 101 -8.60 3.07 -7.82
N THR A 102 -7.48 3.56 -7.30
CA THR A 102 -6.15 3.24 -7.84
C THR A 102 -5.92 1.73 -7.87
N ARG A 103 -6.24 1.02 -6.78
CA ARG A 103 -6.16 -0.45 -6.72
C ARG A 103 -7.11 -1.11 -7.71
N MET A 104 -8.35 -0.64 -7.84
CA MET A 104 -9.32 -1.18 -8.81
C MET A 104 -8.83 -1.07 -10.26
N MET A 105 -8.23 0.07 -10.63
CA MET A 105 -7.66 0.23 -11.98
C MET A 105 -6.53 -0.79 -12.23
N LEU A 106 -5.64 -0.98 -11.25
CA LEU A 106 -4.54 -1.94 -11.35
C LEU A 106 -5.03 -3.39 -11.41
N ASP A 107 -6.03 -3.75 -10.60
CA ASP A 107 -6.67 -5.07 -10.64
C ASP A 107 -7.38 -5.32 -11.98
N ALA A 108 -7.88 -4.27 -12.65
CA ALA A 108 -8.43 -4.32 -14.00
C ALA A 108 -7.37 -4.39 -15.11
N GLY A 109 -6.08 -4.37 -14.78
CA GLY A 109 -4.98 -4.46 -15.74
C GLY A 109 -4.46 -3.13 -16.24
N ALA A 110 -4.62 -2.05 -15.46
CA ALA A 110 -4.01 -0.76 -15.80
C ALA A 110 -2.49 -0.87 -15.92
N GLU A 111 -1.96 -0.35 -17.03
CA GLU A 111 -0.52 -0.25 -17.27
C GLU A 111 0.07 0.92 -16.47
N THR A 112 1.14 0.64 -15.71
CA THR A 112 1.75 1.60 -14.78
C THR A 112 2.80 2.50 -15.41
N ASP A 113 3.30 2.10 -16.58
CA ASP A 113 4.38 2.69 -17.36
C ASP A 113 3.88 3.59 -18.50
N LEU A 114 2.58 3.58 -18.81
CA LEU A 114 1.98 4.56 -19.73
C LEU A 114 2.26 5.98 -19.26
N VAL A 115 2.64 6.83 -20.22
CA VAL A 115 2.95 8.25 -20.00
C VAL A 115 1.99 9.15 -20.75
N ASN A 116 1.64 10.27 -20.12
CA ASN A 116 0.86 11.32 -20.75
C ASN A 116 1.71 12.18 -21.72
N SER A 117 1.10 13.22 -22.30
CA SER A 117 1.77 14.14 -23.24
C SER A 117 2.99 14.88 -22.68
N VAL A 118 3.14 14.94 -21.36
CA VAL A 118 4.30 15.55 -20.67
C VAL A 118 5.29 14.50 -20.14
N GLY A 119 5.16 13.24 -20.57
CA GLY A 119 6.08 12.16 -20.21
C GLY A 119 5.96 11.68 -18.76
N ARG A 120 4.79 11.82 -18.13
CA ARG A 120 4.58 11.44 -16.72
C ARG A 120 3.71 10.20 -16.58
N THR A 121 4.13 9.29 -15.72
CA THR A 121 3.36 8.09 -15.32
C THR A 121 2.33 8.43 -14.25
N ALA A 122 1.36 7.52 -14.01
CA ALA A 122 0.36 7.70 -12.96
C ALA A 122 0.95 7.88 -11.56
N ALA A 123 2.02 7.14 -11.21
CA ALA A 123 2.71 7.31 -9.92
C ALA A 123 3.36 8.70 -9.81
N GLN A 124 3.95 9.22 -10.89
CA GLN A 124 4.55 10.56 -10.89
C GLN A 124 3.49 11.66 -10.79
N MET A 125 2.33 11.49 -11.45
CA MET A 125 1.18 12.39 -11.32
C MET A 125 0.67 12.42 -9.87
N ALA A 126 0.46 11.24 -9.25
CA ALA A 126 0.04 11.15 -7.85
C ALA A 126 1.06 11.77 -6.89
N ALA A 127 2.36 11.57 -7.13
CA ALA A 127 3.42 12.19 -6.34
C ALA A 127 3.42 13.72 -6.46
N PHE A 128 3.19 14.26 -7.66
CA PHE A 128 3.14 15.71 -7.90
C PHE A 128 2.05 16.42 -7.09
N VAL A 129 0.90 15.77 -6.91
CA VAL A 129 -0.21 16.28 -6.08
C VAL A 129 -0.17 15.80 -4.62
N GLY A 130 0.92 15.15 -4.19
CA GLY A 130 1.11 14.69 -2.79
C GLY A 130 0.29 13.47 -2.38
N GLN A 131 -0.27 12.72 -3.34
CA GLN A 131 -1.13 11.55 -3.08
C GLN A 131 -0.31 10.28 -2.82
N HIS A 132 0.42 10.29 -1.70
CA HIS A 132 1.41 9.25 -1.37
C HIS A 132 0.83 7.84 -1.28
N ASP A 133 -0.40 7.67 -0.81
CA ASP A 133 -1.02 6.34 -0.72
C ASP A 133 -1.28 5.74 -2.11
N CYS A 134 -1.66 6.57 -3.09
CA CYS A 134 -1.79 6.13 -4.48
C CYS A 134 -0.42 5.75 -5.07
N VAL A 135 0.63 6.55 -4.79
CA VAL A 135 2.01 6.23 -5.21
C VAL A 135 2.45 4.89 -4.62
N THR A 136 2.23 4.68 -3.33
CA THR A 136 2.58 3.42 -2.66
C THR A 136 1.83 2.25 -3.30
N VAL A 137 0.52 2.38 -3.55
CA VAL A 137 -0.30 1.33 -4.18
C VAL A 137 0.22 0.99 -5.58
N ILE A 138 0.50 1.99 -6.42
CA ILE A 138 1.00 1.78 -7.79
C ILE A 138 2.36 1.08 -7.76
N ASN A 139 3.32 1.62 -7.00
CA ASN A 139 4.69 1.11 -6.98
C ASN A 139 4.82 -0.27 -6.33
N ASN A 140 3.91 -0.63 -5.42
CA ASN A 140 3.90 -1.92 -4.74
C ASN A 140 2.89 -2.91 -5.33
N PHE A 141 2.26 -2.59 -6.45
CA PHE A 141 1.24 -3.45 -7.04
C PHE A 141 1.85 -4.76 -7.54
N PHE A 142 1.20 -5.85 -7.15
CA PHE A 142 1.54 -7.18 -7.61
C PHE A 142 0.25 -7.87 -8.05
N SER A 143 0.09 -8.05 -9.36
CA SER A 143 -1.10 -8.69 -9.92
C SER A 143 -1.25 -10.12 -9.41
N ARG A 144 -2.47 -10.51 -9.03
CA ARG A 144 -2.76 -11.86 -8.56
C ARG A 144 -2.45 -12.95 -9.61
N SER A 145 -2.66 -12.65 -10.89
CA SER A 145 -2.37 -13.56 -12.01
C SER A 145 -0.91 -14.02 -12.04
N ARG A 146 0.04 -13.14 -11.70
CA ARG A 146 1.48 -13.49 -11.56
C ARG A 146 1.73 -14.53 -10.48
N LEU A 147 0.97 -14.52 -9.38
CA LEU A 147 1.08 -15.54 -8.34
C LEU A 147 0.40 -16.84 -8.78
N GLU A 148 -0.72 -16.74 -9.48
CA GLU A 148 -1.49 -17.89 -9.96
C GLU A 148 -0.69 -18.75 -10.95
N TYR A 149 0.32 -18.21 -11.63
CA TYR A 149 1.29 -18.98 -12.41
C TYR A 149 1.90 -20.16 -11.62
N TYR A 150 2.19 -19.95 -10.33
CA TYR A 150 2.77 -20.95 -9.44
C TYR A 150 1.76 -21.96 -8.89
N THR A 151 0.47 -21.70 -9.12
CA THR A 151 -0.62 -22.57 -8.63
C THR A 151 -0.95 -23.73 -9.57
N ARG A 152 -0.27 -23.79 -10.71
CA ARG A 152 -0.39 -24.83 -11.73
C ARG A 152 0.98 -25.49 -11.92
N PRO A 153 1.07 -26.81 -12.11
CA PRO A 153 2.31 -27.47 -12.49
C PRO A 153 2.83 -26.90 -13.80
N GLN A 154 4.15 -26.70 -13.90
CA GLN A 154 4.79 -26.15 -15.10
C GLN A 154 5.79 -27.16 -15.68
N GLY A 155 5.83 -27.28 -17.01
CA GLY A 155 6.77 -28.17 -17.70
C GLY A 155 6.65 -29.64 -17.27
N LEU A 156 7.69 -30.18 -16.64
CA LEU A 156 7.76 -31.57 -16.17
C LEU A 156 7.33 -31.75 -14.70
N GLU A 157 6.87 -30.70 -14.04
CA GLU A 157 6.45 -30.75 -12.63
C GLU A 157 5.14 -31.53 -12.47
N ARG A 158 5.07 -32.38 -11.44
CA ARG A 158 3.85 -33.15 -11.11
C ARG A 158 2.90 -32.42 -10.17
N GLU A 159 3.44 -31.52 -9.35
CA GLU A 159 2.67 -30.73 -8.38
C GLU A 159 2.94 -29.24 -8.56
N PRO A 160 1.99 -28.36 -8.22
CA PRO A 160 2.22 -26.93 -8.25
C PRO A 160 3.19 -26.51 -7.14
N LYS A 161 4.06 -25.53 -7.45
CA LYS A 161 4.98 -24.94 -6.47
C LYS A 161 4.23 -24.25 -5.32
N LEU A 162 3.05 -23.68 -5.61
CA LEU A 162 2.15 -23.09 -4.63
C LEU A 162 0.78 -23.79 -4.67
N PRO A 163 0.28 -24.36 -3.56
CA PRO A 163 -1.10 -24.83 -3.50
C PRO A 163 -2.10 -23.70 -3.84
N PRO A 164 -3.11 -23.92 -4.71
CA PRO A 164 -4.05 -22.87 -5.11
C PRO A 164 -4.75 -22.14 -3.95
N LYS A 165 -5.04 -22.87 -2.87
CA LYS A 165 -5.63 -22.32 -1.63
C LYS A 165 -4.75 -21.28 -0.92
N LEU A 166 -3.43 -21.28 -1.18
CA LEU A 166 -2.48 -20.32 -0.60
C LEU A 166 -2.31 -19.05 -1.42
N ALA A 167 -2.80 -19.02 -2.68
CA ALA A 167 -2.66 -17.85 -3.54
C ALA A 167 -3.29 -16.59 -2.92
N GLY A 168 -4.52 -16.70 -2.38
CA GLY A 168 -5.19 -15.59 -1.72
C GLY A 168 -4.43 -15.09 -0.47
N PRO A 169 -4.16 -15.95 0.52
CA PRO A 169 -3.39 -15.57 1.71
C PRO A 169 -2.02 -14.96 1.42
N LEU A 170 -1.25 -15.56 0.49
CA LEU A 170 0.08 -15.06 0.14
C LEU A 170 0.01 -13.74 -0.63
N HIS A 171 -0.94 -13.61 -1.57
CA HIS A 171 -1.18 -12.35 -2.28
C HIS A 171 -1.53 -11.21 -1.32
N LYS A 172 -2.33 -11.47 -0.28
CA LYS A 172 -2.63 -10.49 0.78
C LYS A 172 -1.37 -10.02 1.51
N ILE A 173 -0.43 -10.93 1.81
CA ILE A 173 0.86 -10.58 2.41
C ILE A 173 1.69 -9.72 1.46
N ILE A 174 1.79 -10.12 0.18
CA ILE A 174 2.54 -9.38 -0.85
C ILE A 174 2.01 -7.96 -1.03
N MET A 175 0.68 -7.79 -1.05
CA MET A 175 0.02 -6.49 -1.23
C MET A 175 0.04 -5.61 0.02
N THR A 176 0.47 -6.12 1.16
CA THR A 176 0.58 -5.31 2.38
C THR A 176 1.71 -4.27 2.23
N THR A 177 1.43 -3.04 2.66
CA THR A 177 2.38 -1.91 2.65
C THR A 177 3.07 -1.73 4.01
N ASN A 178 2.45 -2.20 5.09
CA ASN A 178 3.05 -2.24 6.41
C ASN A 178 4.04 -3.41 6.54
N LEU A 179 5.32 -3.11 6.35
CA LEU A 179 6.42 -4.09 6.38
C LEU A 179 6.96 -4.37 7.79
N ASN A 180 6.27 -3.94 8.84
CA ASN A 180 6.71 -4.21 10.20
C ASN A 180 6.71 -5.73 10.45
N PRO A 181 7.81 -6.34 10.93
CA PRO A 181 7.87 -7.78 11.17
C PRO A 181 6.73 -8.30 12.06
N VAL A 182 6.30 -7.53 13.05
CA VAL A 182 5.21 -7.91 13.96
C VAL A 182 3.90 -8.01 13.19
N LYS A 183 3.58 -7.04 12.32
CA LYS A 183 2.39 -7.09 11.46
C LYS A 183 2.40 -8.30 10.54
N MET A 184 3.53 -8.55 9.90
CA MET A 184 3.70 -9.67 8.97
C MET A 184 3.53 -11.03 9.66
N VAL A 185 4.13 -11.20 10.86
CA VAL A 185 3.94 -12.41 11.68
C VAL A 185 2.49 -12.55 12.15
N MET A 186 1.81 -11.45 12.50
CA MET A 186 0.38 -11.48 12.82
C MET A 186 -0.47 -11.97 11.64
N LEU A 187 -0.20 -11.52 10.41
CA LEU A 187 -0.91 -11.98 9.21
C LEU A 187 -0.73 -13.48 8.97
N VAL A 188 0.47 -14.02 9.20
CA VAL A 188 0.72 -15.47 9.15
C VAL A 188 -0.06 -16.19 10.25
N LYS A 189 0.03 -15.70 11.49
CA LYS A 189 -0.63 -16.31 12.66
C LYS A 189 -2.16 -16.35 12.55
N GLU A 190 -2.76 -15.32 11.97
CA GLU A 190 -4.21 -15.20 11.83
C GLU A 190 -4.79 -16.10 10.72
N ASN A 191 -3.95 -16.66 9.84
CA ASN A 191 -4.40 -17.52 8.76
C ASN A 191 -4.07 -19.01 9.03
N PRO A 192 -5.09 -19.87 9.22
CA PRO A 192 -4.88 -21.29 9.50
C PRO A 192 -4.07 -22.05 8.43
N LEU A 193 -4.09 -21.60 7.18
CA LEU A 193 -3.34 -22.23 6.09
C LEU A 193 -1.86 -21.87 6.11
N LEU A 194 -1.49 -20.72 6.69
CA LEU A 194 -0.11 -20.22 6.71
C LEU A 194 0.67 -20.66 7.96
N VAL A 195 -0.02 -21.16 8.99
CA VAL A 195 0.64 -21.75 10.17
C VAL A 195 1.01 -23.23 9.97
N ASP A 196 0.58 -23.84 8.86
CA ASP A 196 1.03 -25.17 8.45
C ASP A 196 2.46 -25.09 7.90
N VAL A 197 3.36 -25.91 8.45
CA VAL A 197 4.81 -25.89 8.17
C VAL A 197 5.09 -26.14 6.68
N ALA A 198 4.46 -27.15 6.09
CA ALA A 198 4.69 -27.51 4.69
C ALA A 198 4.11 -26.45 3.73
N ALA A 199 2.95 -25.88 4.05
CA ALA A 199 2.36 -24.78 3.30
C ALA A 199 3.21 -23.52 3.34
N LEU A 200 3.69 -23.14 4.53
CA LEU A 200 4.53 -21.96 4.72
C LEU A 200 5.89 -22.12 4.03
N GLU A 201 6.43 -23.33 4.01
CA GLU A 201 7.64 -23.65 3.25
C GLU A 201 7.45 -23.40 1.75
N LYS A 202 6.34 -23.86 1.17
CA LYS A 202 6.01 -23.57 -0.23
C LYS A 202 5.84 -22.06 -0.48
N CYS A 203 5.26 -21.33 0.47
CA CYS A 203 5.09 -19.87 0.37
C CYS A 203 6.42 -19.12 0.29
N TYR A 204 7.38 -19.35 1.21
CA TYR A 204 8.64 -18.60 1.17
C TYR A 204 9.48 -18.98 -0.06
N ARG A 205 9.48 -20.25 -0.49
CA ARG A 205 10.17 -20.67 -1.73
C ARG A 205 9.64 -19.94 -2.96
N VAL A 206 8.32 -19.74 -3.04
CA VAL A 206 7.71 -18.93 -4.12
C VAL A 206 8.11 -17.47 -4.01
N MET A 207 8.35 -16.95 -2.80
CA MET A 207 8.88 -15.60 -2.63
C MET A 207 10.32 -15.45 -3.11
N ASP A 208 11.16 -16.46 -2.91
CA ASP A 208 12.52 -16.47 -3.47
C ASP A 208 12.49 -16.46 -5.01
N LEU A 209 11.61 -17.26 -5.62
CA LEU A 209 11.42 -17.28 -7.07
C LEU A 209 10.90 -15.94 -7.61
N LEU A 210 9.95 -15.32 -6.90
CA LEU A 210 9.43 -14.01 -7.29
C LEU A 210 10.47 -12.90 -7.15
N CYS A 211 11.32 -12.96 -6.13
CA CYS A 211 12.47 -12.07 -5.98
C CYS A 211 13.41 -12.20 -7.19
N GLU A 212 13.76 -13.43 -7.58
CA GLU A 212 14.60 -13.70 -8.74
C GLU A 212 13.98 -13.22 -10.05
N GLN A 213 12.67 -13.44 -10.24
CA GLN A 213 11.97 -12.94 -11.42
C GLN A 213 11.98 -11.41 -11.52
N CYS A 214 11.82 -10.70 -10.41
CA CYS A 214 11.88 -9.24 -10.40
C CYS A 214 13.26 -8.68 -10.81
N VAL A 215 14.33 -9.47 -10.65
CA VAL A 215 15.69 -9.09 -11.07
C VAL A 215 16.01 -9.48 -12.50
N LYS A 216 15.47 -10.61 -12.98
CA LYS A 216 15.72 -11.11 -14.34
C LYS A 216 14.89 -10.43 -15.44
N GLN A 217 13.89 -9.64 -15.09
CA GLN A 217 13.08 -8.90 -16.06
C GLN A 217 13.92 -7.82 -16.76
N GLN A 218 13.53 -7.47 -17.99
CA GLN A 218 14.24 -6.48 -18.83
C GLN A 218 14.38 -5.13 -18.09
N ASP A 219 13.37 -4.77 -17.30
CA ASP A 219 13.42 -3.70 -16.32
C ASP A 219 13.49 -4.30 -14.90
N MET A 220 14.68 -4.27 -14.30
CA MET A 220 14.89 -4.75 -12.94
C MET A 220 14.04 -3.93 -11.96
N ASN A 221 13.07 -4.57 -11.32
CA ASN A 221 12.28 -3.93 -10.26
C ASN A 221 12.91 -4.22 -8.90
N GLU A 222 13.95 -3.46 -8.55
CA GLU A 222 14.71 -3.62 -7.30
C GLU A 222 13.81 -3.51 -6.05
N VAL A 223 12.82 -2.62 -6.09
CA VAL A 223 11.86 -2.39 -5.00
C VAL A 223 11.04 -3.65 -4.74
N LEU A 224 10.40 -4.21 -5.77
CA LEU A 224 9.65 -5.45 -5.62
C LEU A 224 10.57 -6.62 -5.24
N ALA A 225 11.77 -6.73 -5.84
CA ALA A 225 12.72 -7.80 -5.50
C ALA A 225 13.10 -7.76 -4.00
N MET A 226 13.50 -6.60 -3.49
CA MET A 226 13.80 -6.40 -2.06
C MET A 226 12.60 -6.71 -1.18
N LYS A 227 11.39 -6.31 -1.60
CA LYS A 227 10.15 -6.63 -0.88
C LYS A 227 9.89 -8.14 -0.82
N MET A 228 9.98 -8.86 -1.94
CA MET A 228 9.77 -10.32 -1.98
C MET A 228 10.80 -11.04 -1.12
N HIS A 229 12.07 -10.63 -1.19
CA HIS A 229 13.13 -11.15 -0.33
C HIS A 229 12.86 -10.92 1.16
N TYR A 230 12.46 -9.70 1.53
CA TYR A 230 12.15 -9.36 2.91
C TYR A 230 10.96 -10.18 3.44
N ILE A 231 9.90 -10.33 2.64
CA ILE A 231 8.77 -11.21 2.96
C ILE A 231 9.27 -12.64 3.15
N SER A 232 10.08 -13.17 2.23
CA SER A 232 10.69 -14.50 2.34
C SER A 232 11.42 -14.68 3.67
N CYS A 233 12.28 -13.72 4.05
CA CYS A 233 13.00 -13.76 5.32
C CYS A 233 12.07 -13.83 6.54
N VAL A 234 10.96 -13.08 6.53
CA VAL A 234 9.95 -13.12 7.60
C VAL A 234 9.23 -14.47 7.63
N LEU A 235 8.84 -15.02 6.48
CA LEU A 235 8.18 -16.32 6.40
C LEU A 235 9.11 -17.45 6.85
N GLN A 236 10.38 -17.43 6.45
CA GLN A 236 11.41 -18.36 6.93
C GLN A 236 11.58 -18.26 8.46
N LYS A 237 11.52 -17.04 9.01
CA LYS A 237 11.59 -16.86 10.46
C LYS A 237 10.37 -17.42 11.20
N CYS A 238 9.18 -17.26 10.61
CA CYS A 238 7.96 -17.90 11.11
C CYS A 238 8.08 -19.43 11.08
N LEU A 239 8.59 -19.98 9.97
CA LEU A 239 8.78 -21.42 9.78
C LEU A 239 9.70 -22.02 10.85
N ALA A 240 10.85 -21.40 11.11
CA ALA A 240 11.79 -21.86 12.13
C ALA A 240 11.12 -21.95 13.53
N PHE A 241 10.30 -20.97 13.90
CA PHE A 241 9.58 -20.99 15.18
C PHE A 241 8.46 -22.03 15.23
N LEU A 242 7.77 -22.27 14.10
CA LEU A 242 6.73 -23.31 14.01
C LEU A 242 7.31 -24.73 14.06
N GLN A 243 8.57 -24.92 13.65
CA GLN A 243 9.27 -26.20 13.72
C GLN A 243 9.88 -26.49 15.09
N GLU A 244 10.41 -25.47 15.77
CA GLU A 244 11.23 -25.64 16.98
C GLU A 244 10.46 -25.55 18.32
N ARG A 245 9.28 -24.91 18.36
CA ARG A 245 8.63 -24.58 19.65
C ARG A 245 7.14 -24.91 19.73
N ASP A 246 6.74 -25.41 20.91
CA ASP A 246 5.33 -25.62 21.28
C ASP A 246 4.52 -24.30 21.33
N ASP A 247 5.16 -23.16 21.62
CA ASP A 247 4.51 -21.84 21.79
C ASP A 247 4.31 -21.04 20.47
N LYS A 248 4.37 -21.74 19.32
CA LYS A 248 4.05 -21.24 17.96
C LYS A 248 4.64 -19.84 17.69
N LEU A 249 3.91 -18.99 16.98
CA LEU A 249 4.34 -17.65 16.59
C LEU A 249 4.24 -16.60 17.72
N ASP A 250 3.67 -16.95 18.88
CA ASP A 250 3.58 -16.03 20.02
C ASP A 250 4.95 -15.74 20.64
N ALA A 251 5.84 -16.74 20.66
CA ALA A 251 7.23 -16.53 21.06
C ALA A 251 7.95 -15.54 20.13
N LEU A 252 7.79 -15.70 18.82
CA LEU A 252 8.41 -14.82 17.83
C LEU A 252 7.91 -13.37 17.99
N LEU A 253 6.59 -13.17 18.16
CA LEU A 253 6.01 -11.86 18.41
C LEU A 253 6.60 -11.21 19.68
N LYS A 254 6.71 -11.97 20.78
CA LYS A 254 7.33 -11.48 22.03
C LYS A 254 8.81 -11.13 21.81
N SER A 255 9.56 -11.95 21.07
CA SER A 255 10.96 -11.67 20.76
C SER A 255 11.13 -10.40 19.92
N LEU A 256 10.26 -10.19 18.92
CA LEU A 256 10.25 -8.99 18.07
C LEU A 256 9.84 -7.72 18.82
N LEU A 257 8.97 -7.84 19.83
CA LEU A 257 8.49 -6.68 20.60
C LEU A 257 9.35 -6.36 21.82
N LYS A 258 10.13 -7.32 22.33
CA LYS A 258 10.89 -7.14 23.57
C LYS A 258 11.84 -5.96 23.45
N GLY A 259 11.57 -4.93 24.24
CA GLY A 259 12.39 -3.73 24.34
C GLY A 259 13.58 -3.92 25.27
N ARG A 260 14.66 -3.14 25.03
CA ARG A 260 15.77 -3.01 25.99
C ARG A 260 15.33 -2.23 27.24
N ASP A 261 15.98 -2.49 28.37
CA ASP A 261 15.52 -2.01 29.67
C ASP A 261 15.55 -0.47 29.83
N GLY A 262 16.41 0.24 29.09
CA GLY A 262 16.55 1.69 29.20
C GLY A 262 15.41 2.51 28.59
N ASP A 263 15.03 2.19 27.35
CA ASP A 263 14.08 3.00 26.56
C ASP A 263 12.99 2.17 25.87
N GLY A 264 13.02 0.84 26.00
CA GLY A 264 12.10 -0.07 25.34
C GLY A 264 12.37 -0.31 23.86
N PHE A 265 13.51 0.11 23.31
CA PHE A 265 13.83 -0.09 21.89
C PHE A 265 13.91 -1.60 21.53
N PRO A 266 13.21 -2.08 20.49
CA PRO A 266 13.14 -3.49 20.12
C PRO A 266 14.40 -3.96 19.36
N GLN A 267 15.51 -4.15 20.09
CA GLN A 267 16.82 -4.47 19.50
C GLN A 267 16.82 -5.72 18.61
N TYR A 268 16.04 -6.75 18.97
CA TYR A 268 15.96 -7.98 18.18
C TYR A 268 15.30 -7.73 16.81
N GLN A 269 14.25 -6.91 16.77
CA GLN A 269 13.56 -6.53 15.54
C GLN A 269 14.50 -5.75 14.62
N GLU A 270 15.21 -4.76 15.15
CA GLU A 270 16.17 -3.96 14.39
C GLU A 270 17.29 -4.83 13.79
N LYS A 271 17.87 -5.75 14.59
CA LYS A 271 18.89 -6.70 14.10
C LYS A 271 18.33 -7.59 13.01
N PHE A 272 17.13 -8.13 13.21
CA PHE A 272 16.48 -9.01 12.24
C PHE A 272 16.29 -8.30 10.89
N ILE A 273 15.81 -7.05 10.87
CA ILE A 273 15.63 -6.28 9.63
C ILE A 273 16.97 -6.02 8.93
N ARG A 274 18.00 -5.59 9.69
CA ARG A 274 19.36 -5.39 9.15
C ARG A 274 19.93 -6.67 8.54
N ASP A 275 19.70 -7.81 9.18
CA ASP A 275 20.12 -9.11 8.67
C ASP A 275 19.36 -9.51 7.40
N CYS A 276 18.07 -9.20 7.30
CA CYS A 276 17.29 -9.43 6.08
C CYS A 276 17.88 -8.61 4.91
N ILE A 277 18.15 -7.32 5.12
CA ILE A 277 18.74 -6.44 4.11
C ILE A 277 20.10 -6.98 3.66
N ARG A 278 20.98 -7.35 4.61
CA ARG A 278 22.32 -7.89 4.30
C ARG A 278 22.26 -9.21 3.51
N LYS A 279 21.24 -10.03 3.74
CA LYS A 279 21.05 -11.32 3.04
C LYS A 279 20.45 -11.18 1.65
N PHE A 280 20.14 -9.97 1.18
CA PHE A 280 19.62 -9.77 -0.17
C PHE A 280 20.64 -10.28 -1.19
N PRO A 281 20.27 -11.23 -2.07
CA PRO A 281 21.25 -11.99 -2.85
C PRO A 281 21.91 -11.20 -3.99
N TYR A 282 21.39 -10.02 -4.34
CA TYR A 282 21.86 -9.21 -5.46
C TYR A 282 22.68 -8.01 -4.97
N CYS A 283 23.98 -8.23 -4.74
CA CYS A 283 24.89 -7.21 -4.19
C CYS A 283 25.05 -5.96 -5.06
N GLU A 284 24.86 -6.09 -6.37
CA GLU A 284 24.95 -4.99 -7.35
C GLU A 284 23.69 -4.11 -7.41
N ALA A 285 22.62 -4.50 -6.71
CA ALA A 285 21.39 -3.71 -6.66
C ALA A 285 21.65 -2.34 -6.01
N THR A 286 21.34 -1.27 -6.72
CA THR A 286 21.57 0.11 -6.28
C THR A 286 20.82 0.42 -4.98
N LEU A 287 19.60 -0.10 -4.84
CA LEU A 287 18.77 -0.03 -3.66
C LEU A 287 19.45 -0.67 -2.45
N LEU A 288 20.03 -1.86 -2.59
CA LEU A 288 20.74 -2.51 -1.48
C LEU A 288 21.92 -1.65 -1.02
N GLN A 289 22.71 -1.13 -1.97
CA GLN A 289 23.86 -0.28 -1.66
C GLN A 289 23.42 0.99 -0.91
N GLN A 290 22.32 1.62 -1.33
CA GLN A 290 21.72 2.77 -0.65
C GLN A 290 21.26 2.42 0.77
N LEU A 291 20.49 1.34 0.92
CA LEU A 291 20.00 0.87 2.23
C LEU A 291 21.17 0.63 3.19
N VAL A 292 22.20 -0.12 2.76
CA VAL A 292 23.37 -0.44 3.57
C VAL A 292 24.13 0.83 3.95
N ARG A 293 24.36 1.75 3.02
CA ARG A 293 25.04 3.02 3.28
C ARG A 293 24.32 3.86 4.33
N SER A 294 22.98 3.84 4.33
CA SER A 294 22.16 4.59 5.29
C SER A 294 22.15 3.98 6.69
N ILE A 295 22.19 2.65 6.83
CA ILE A 295 22.00 1.98 8.13
C ILE A 295 23.31 1.51 8.78
N ALA A 296 24.33 1.14 7.99
CA ALA A 296 25.59 0.58 8.50
C ALA A 296 26.33 1.48 9.51
N PRO A 297 26.41 2.81 9.34
CA PRO A 297 27.08 3.68 10.32
C PRO A 297 26.22 4.00 11.55
N VAL A 298 24.93 3.62 11.56
CA VAL A 298 23.99 3.97 12.61
C VAL A 298 23.97 2.88 13.68
N GLU A 299 24.29 3.26 14.91
CA GLU A 299 24.19 2.38 16.08
C GLU A 299 22.75 1.91 16.33
N ILE A 300 22.59 0.68 16.81
CA ILE A 300 21.28 0.10 17.10
C ILE A 300 20.60 0.90 18.23
N GLY A 301 19.41 1.44 17.92
CA GLY A 301 18.63 2.26 18.83
C GLY A 301 18.63 3.75 18.48
N ASN A 302 19.48 4.16 17.52
CA ASN A 302 19.50 5.52 17.00
C ASN A 302 18.78 5.61 15.65
N ASP A 303 18.36 6.81 15.29
CA ASP A 303 17.77 7.10 13.99
C ASP A 303 18.83 7.37 12.91
N PRO A 304 18.54 7.03 11.63
CA PRO A 304 17.34 6.32 11.19
C PRO A 304 17.42 4.81 11.49
N THR A 305 16.31 4.23 11.95
CA THR A 305 16.19 2.77 12.13
C THR A 305 16.22 2.03 10.78
N ALA A 306 16.62 0.75 10.78
CA ALA A 306 16.57 -0.07 9.56
C ALA A 306 15.13 -0.22 9.02
N PHE A 307 14.14 -0.26 9.91
CA PHE A 307 12.73 -0.30 9.52
C PHE A 307 12.30 0.96 8.77
N SER A 308 12.65 2.15 9.27
CA SER A 308 12.27 3.43 8.63
C SER A 308 12.94 3.59 7.27
N VAL A 309 14.24 3.27 7.16
CA VAL A 309 14.97 3.33 5.88
C VAL A 309 14.38 2.33 4.87
N LEU A 310 14.14 1.08 5.27
CA LEU A 310 13.56 0.06 4.39
C LEU A 310 12.16 0.46 3.92
N THR A 311 11.31 0.93 4.82
CA THR A 311 9.95 1.35 4.48
C THR A 311 9.98 2.52 3.51
N GLN A 312 10.76 3.56 3.79
CA GLN A 312 10.90 4.72 2.90
C GLN A 312 11.38 4.34 1.50
N ALA A 313 12.31 3.38 1.40
CA ALA A 313 12.84 2.94 0.12
C ALA A 313 11.81 2.13 -0.70
N LEU A 314 10.92 1.38 -0.03
CA LEU A 314 9.93 0.53 -0.68
C LEU A 314 8.58 1.21 -0.93
N THR A 315 8.20 2.21 -0.13
CA THR A 315 6.92 2.93 -0.26
C THR A 315 7.07 4.35 -0.80
N GLY A 316 8.30 4.85 -0.95
CA GLY A 316 8.61 6.21 -1.35
C GLY A 316 8.81 7.17 -0.16
N GLN A 317 9.42 8.32 -0.43
CA GLN A 317 9.63 9.36 0.58
C GLN A 317 8.32 10.06 0.93
N MET A 318 8.02 10.12 2.23
CA MET A 318 6.81 10.77 2.77
C MET A 318 7.24 11.99 3.59
N ALA A 319 7.55 13.10 2.93
CA ALA A 319 8.19 14.26 3.57
C ALA A 319 7.28 15.04 4.54
N LEU A 320 5.96 14.82 4.49
CA LEU A 320 4.96 15.63 5.22
C LEU A 320 3.79 14.76 5.71
N MET A 321 4.04 13.85 6.66
CA MET A 321 2.97 13.03 7.24
C MET A 321 2.77 13.28 8.74
N ASP A 322 1.64 13.89 9.08
CA ASP A 322 1.10 13.98 10.45
C ASP A 322 0.35 12.69 10.83
N ALA A 323 0.95 11.53 10.58
CA ALA A 323 0.33 10.24 10.88
C ALA A 323 1.02 9.57 12.07
N GLU A 324 0.21 9.21 13.07
CA GLU A 324 0.66 8.43 14.22
C GLU A 324 0.70 6.94 13.88
N PHE A 325 1.72 6.23 14.37
CA PHE A 325 1.93 4.81 14.08
C PHE A 325 1.73 3.95 15.33
N CYS A 326 1.17 2.76 15.14
CA CYS A 326 1.01 1.81 16.23
C CYS A 326 2.38 1.31 16.70
N ALA A 327 2.69 1.46 17.99
CA ALA A 327 3.96 1.01 18.56
C ALA A 327 4.17 -0.52 18.54
N THR A 328 3.12 -1.30 18.24
CA THR A 328 3.19 -2.76 18.20
C THR A 328 3.42 -3.29 16.79
N CYS A 329 2.54 -2.91 15.86
CA CYS A 329 2.53 -3.47 14.51
C CYS A 329 2.86 -2.44 13.44
N GLY A 330 3.19 -1.20 13.79
CA GLY A 330 3.50 -0.14 12.82
C GLY A 330 2.32 0.31 11.95
N GLU A 331 1.08 -0.07 12.28
CA GLU A 331 -0.10 0.38 11.54
C GLU A 331 -0.23 1.90 11.58
N ARG A 332 -0.46 2.52 10.41
CA ARG A 332 -0.67 3.96 10.30
C ARG A 332 -2.06 4.34 10.82
N GLY A 333 -2.18 5.55 11.36
CA GLY A 333 -3.46 6.09 11.82
C GLY A 333 -3.86 5.53 13.19
N ALA A 334 -2.88 5.15 14.01
CA ALA A 334 -3.13 4.71 15.37
C ALA A 334 -3.60 5.90 16.22
N ASP A 335 -4.68 5.73 16.97
CA ASP A 335 -5.33 6.80 17.74
C ASP A 335 -5.45 6.46 19.24
N LYS A 336 -5.29 5.18 19.60
CA LYS A 336 -5.55 4.69 20.94
C LYS A 336 -4.33 4.82 21.85
N ARG A 337 -4.22 5.95 22.56
CA ARG A 337 -3.15 6.23 23.53
C ARG A 337 -3.24 5.36 24.79
N CYS A 338 -2.10 4.90 25.30
CA CYS A 338 -1.99 4.23 26.59
C CYS A 338 -2.62 5.09 27.70
N SER A 339 -3.49 4.51 28.52
CA SER A 339 -4.24 5.24 29.55
C SER A 339 -3.35 5.86 30.63
N LEU A 340 -2.16 5.30 30.87
CA LEU A 340 -1.22 5.75 31.90
C LEU A 340 -0.23 6.79 31.36
N CYS A 341 0.64 6.41 30.42
CA CYS A 341 1.68 7.33 29.93
C CYS A 341 1.19 8.33 28.87
N LYS A 342 0.13 8.01 28.11
CA LYS A 342 -0.37 8.75 26.94
C LYS A 342 0.64 8.96 25.78
N MET A 343 1.89 8.53 25.96
CA MET A 343 2.97 8.63 24.96
C MET A 343 2.90 7.53 23.90
N VAL A 344 2.55 6.30 24.29
CA VAL A 344 2.49 5.16 23.36
C VAL A 344 1.10 5.02 22.77
N ILE A 345 1.02 4.80 21.46
CA ILE A 345 -0.23 4.75 20.68
C ILE A 345 -0.39 3.39 20.03
N TYR A 346 -1.63 2.91 19.96
CA TYR A 346 -2.01 1.63 19.40
C TYR A 346 -3.15 1.79 18.40
N CYS A 347 -3.20 0.94 17.38
CA CYS A 347 -4.36 0.84 16.49
C CYS A 347 -5.56 0.13 17.14
N GLY A 348 -5.36 -0.54 18.28
CA GLY A 348 -6.43 -1.27 18.97
C GLY A 348 -5.99 -1.99 20.24
N SER A 349 -6.96 -2.54 20.97
CA SER A 349 -6.73 -3.25 22.24
C SER A 349 -5.93 -4.55 22.06
N ALA A 350 -6.03 -5.21 20.90
CA ALA A 350 -5.23 -6.39 20.60
C ALA A 350 -3.72 -6.07 20.60
N CYS A 351 -3.30 -5.02 19.89
CA CYS A 351 -1.92 -4.56 19.87
C CYS A 351 -1.45 -4.09 21.24
N GLN A 352 -2.29 -3.35 21.97
CA GLN A 352 -1.98 -2.94 23.33
C GLN A 352 -1.71 -4.14 24.25
N ARG A 353 -2.56 -5.18 24.22
CA ARG A 353 -2.36 -6.40 25.02
C ARG A 353 -1.09 -7.15 24.62
N LEU A 354 -0.81 -7.23 23.31
CA LEU A 354 0.36 -7.92 22.78
C LEU A 354 1.67 -7.23 23.19
N HIS A 355 1.69 -5.89 23.26
CA HIS A 355 2.88 -5.10 23.64
C HIS A 355 3.02 -4.89 25.15
N TRP A 356 1.94 -5.08 25.92
CA TRP A 356 1.90 -4.71 27.35
C TRP A 356 3.01 -5.34 28.19
N PHE A 357 3.41 -6.59 27.90
CA PHE A 357 4.42 -7.32 28.69
C PHE A 357 5.76 -6.58 28.77
N THR A 358 6.13 -5.85 27.72
CA THR A 358 7.36 -5.04 27.66
C THR A 358 7.08 -3.58 28.01
N HIS A 359 5.99 -3.00 27.49
CA HIS A 359 5.65 -1.60 27.75
C HIS A 359 5.45 -1.28 29.23
N LYS A 360 4.84 -2.19 30.01
CA LYS A 360 4.59 -1.99 31.45
C LYS A 360 5.85 -1.65 32.25
N ARG A 361 7.03 -2.08 31.78
CA ARG A 361 8.34 -1.86 32.43
C ARG A 361 8.82 -0.41 32.28
N ILE A 362 8.46 0.25 31.17
CA ILE A 362 8.88 1.62 30.83
C ILE A 362 7.74 2.64 30.91
N CYS A 363 6.49 2.18 31.06
CA CYS A 363 5.31 3.05 31.04
C CYS A 363 5.37 4.17 32.08
N LYS A 364 5.86 3.87 33.29
CA LYS A 364 5.99 4.86 34.36
C LYS A 364 7.02 5.94 34.00
N ALA A 365 8.20 5.54 33.51
CA ALA A 365 9.24 6.46 33.07
C ALA A 365 8.75 7.38 31.92
N LEU A 366 8.00 6.83 30.96
CA LEU A 366 7.39 7.63 29.89
C LEU A 366 6.34 8.61 30.40
N GLN A 367 5.57 8.24 31.43
CA GLN A 367 4.62 9.15 32.07
C GLN A 367 5.35 10.31 32.75
N GLU A 368 6.43 10.04 33.47
CA GLU A 368 7.27 11.05 34.12
C GLU A 368 7.91 12.01 33.10
N GLN A 369 8.44 11.46 31.99
CA GLN A 369 8.98 12.27 30.89
C GLN A 369 7.93 13.20 30.27
N ARG A 370 6.70 12.72 30.04
CA ARG A 370 5.60 13.53 29.53
C ARG A 370 5.27 14.68 30.47
N VAL A 371 5.10 14.39 31.76
CA VAL A 371 4.76 15.41 32.77
C VAL A 371 5.86 16.46 32.88
N CYS A 372 7.14 16.05 32.79
CA CYS A 372 8.26 16.99 32.76
C CYS A 372 8.18 17.94 31.55
N ARG A 373 7.97 17.39 30.34
CA ARG A 373 7.81 18.19 29.10
C ARG A 373 6.63 19.16 29.18
N GLU A 374 5.49 18.74 29.73
CA GLU A 374 4.31 19.60 29.90
C GLU A 374 4.55 20.74 30.90
N ARG A 375 5.45 20.54 31.88
CA ARG A 375 5.86 21.57 32.84
C ARG A 375 6.78 22.62 32.22
N ASP A 376 7.68 22.18 31.34
CA ASP A 376 8.69 23.03 30.70
C ASP A 376 8.13 23.74 29.44
N THR A 377 6.95 23.35 28.97
CA THR A 377 6.24 24.05 27.89
C THR A 377 5.54 25.30 28.47
N PRO A 378 5.94 26.53 28.12
CA PRO A 378 5.26 27.73 28.62
C PRO A 378 3.80 27.69 28.16
N ARG A 379 2.86 27.71 29.12
CA ARG A 379 1.44 27.86 28.82
C ARG A 379 1.25 29.20 28.13
N LEU A 380 0.95 29.20 26.84
CA LEU A 380 0.42 30.39 26.17
C LEU A 380 -0.82 30.82 26.96
N ARG A 381 -0.73 31.96 27.64
CA ARG A 381 -1.90 32.58 28.27
C ARG A 381 -2.88 32.89 27.14
N GLU A 382 -4.11 32.39 27.26
CA GLU A 382 -5.23 32.85 26.45
C GLU A 382 -5.27 34.38 26.54
N VAL A 383 -5.07 35.05 25.41
CA VAL A 383 -5.27 36.49 25.31
C VAL A 383 -6.78 36.71 25.45
N PRO A 384 -7.26 37.52 26.41
CA PRO A 384 -8.67 37.84 26.49
C PRO A 384 -9.09 38.54 25.19
N ASP A 385 -10.21 38.09 24.63
CA ASP A 385 -10.86 38.66 23.46
C ASP A 385 -11.24 40.12 23.73
N ASN A 386 -10.34 41.03 23.37
CA ASN A 386 -10.63 42.45 23.27
C ASN A 386 -10.83 42.75 21.79
N GLY A 387 -12.10 42.81 21.40
CA GLY A 387 -12.52 43.16 20.06
C GLY A 387 -11.89 44.47 19.59
N ALA A 388 -11.15 44.39 18.50
CA ALA A 388 -10.89 45.51 17.60
C ALA A 388 -10.57 44.98 16.21
N ASN A 389 -11.42 45.36 15.25
CA ASN A 389 -11.24 45.28 13.82
C ASN A 389 -9.80 45.60 13.38
N GLN A 390 -9.19 44.74 12.57
CA GLN A 390 -8.35 45.19 11.46
C GLN A 390 -8.20 44.08 10.40
N SER A 391 -8.85 44.33 9.28
CA SER A 391 -8.70 43.67 7.98
C SER A 391 -7.24 43.66 7.52
N ILE A 392 -6.70 42.47 7.21
CA ILE A 392 -5.46 42.33 6.45
C ILE A 392 -5.74 41.41 5.26
N PHE A 393 -5.60 42.02 4.07
CA PHE A 393 -5.61 41.40 2.75
C PHE A 393 -4.54 40.31 2.63
N ILE A 394 -4.90 39.14 2.08
CA ILE A 394 -3.95 38.16 1.55
C ILE A 394 -3.86 38.39 0.04
N SER A 395 -2.71 38.90 -0.39
CA SER A 395 -2.35 39.06 -1.80
C SER A 395 -1.91 37.72 -2.41
N THR A 396 -2.46 37.45 -3.58
CA THR A 396 -2.16 36.40 -4.56
C THR A 396 -0.68 36.35 -4.96
N PHE A 397 -0.12 35.15 -5.10
CA PHE A 397 1.15 34.95 -5.82
C PHE A 397 0.92 34.22 -7.14
N LYS A 398 1.56 34.77 -8.17
CA LYS A 398 1.66 34.33 -9.57
C LYS A 398 2.61 33.15 -9.73
#